data_AF-A0A397UTC1-F1
#
_entry.id   AF-A0A397UTC1-F1
#
_cell.length_a   1.000
_cell.length_b   1.000
_cell.length_c   1.000
_cell.angle_alpha   90.00
_cell.angle_beta   90.00
_cell.angle_gamma   90.00
#
_symmetry.space_group_name_H-M   'P 1'
#
loop_
_entity.id
_entity.type
_entity.pdbx_description
1 polymer ?
#
loop_
_entity_poly.entity_id
_entity_poly.type
_entity_poly.pdbx_seq_one_letter_code
_entity_poly.pdbx_strand_id
1 'polypeptide(L)'
;MWRDFKRPQKSEPSSVLTIRRFVIVSSSIILLGSILALFFKMFKEQPIISTTFSPVDVLPAPVIYLGFKYNFTINCSLYYSYDGVKADKCNNYVTKTELIDDDNYPFAAYFYPKKNLSLHKYEDVIGPYFVFLDINIVDPNFPKIINDSAQISSFRMIAFDSNNDYIIQNKSFISPSHQITPFEKSLYYMNKYTLSSGYIYKLSYNKNIRTSLSNSILNYIGIPVSEPPRPYIESIIQAVPMSSSNTNNITLRVSPSSFIVGEEEEQRYSTVMGIFGTVAAFYSAFLFFYVYLFGVDSIRLWGIVHSGCCGIRIYKEKTKAIIDQDLESIITSDTNSLNSSRGSQASIQDMQTICQDSQSITSRLEELEKFRLFIEMNVIKIKPWIGRANKVNHRKTKFRRHGVKKFFKLPIPDYSVNS
;
A
#
# COMPACT_ATOMS: atom_id res chain seq x y z
N MET A 1 -47.11 -4.96 53.48
CA MET A 1 -47.87 -5.83 52.55
C MET A 1 -47.56 -5.40 51.11
N TRP A 2 -46.37 -5.75 50.61
CA TRP A 2 -45.97 -5.49 49.22
C TRP A 2 -46.04 -6.82 48.48
N ARG A 3 -46.98 -6.94 47.54
CA ARG A 3 -47.13 -8.16 46.72
C ARG A 3 -46.06 -8.15 45.63
N ASP A 4 -45.17 -9.14 45.70
CA ASP A 4 -44.29 -9.56 44.62
C ASP A 4 -45.11 -9.93 43.38
N PHE A 5 -45.22 -9.00 42.41
CA PHE A 5 -45.66 -9.33 41.06
C PHE A 5 -44.52 -10.02 40.32
N LYS A 6 -44.35 -11.33 40.55
CA LYS A 6 -43.62 -12.20 39.62
C LYS A 6 -44.40 -12.24 38.30
N ARG A 7 -44.02 -11.37 37.35
CA ARG A 7 -44.46 -11.50 35.95
C ARG A 7 -44.10 -12.92 35.48
N PRO A 8 -45.04 -13.68 34.90
CA PRO A 8 -44.72 -14.95 34.29
C PRO A 8 -43.76 -14.70 33.13
N GLN A 9 -42.54 -15.25 33.22
CA GLN A 9 -41.63 -15.33 32.09
C GLN A 9 -42.29 -16.24 31.05
N LYS A 10 -42.96 -15.63 30.06
CA LYS A 10 -43.38 -16.34 28.86
C LYS A 10 -42.09 -16.84 28.20
N SER A 11 -41.88 -18.16 28.22
CA SER A 11 -40.85 -18.80 27.43
C SER A 11 -41.13 -18.47 25.97
N GLU A 12 -40.18 -17.81 25.30
CA GLU A 12 -40.28 -17.60 23.85
C GLU A 12 -40.53 -18.93 23.14
N PRO A 13 -41.38 -18.95 22.10
CA PRO A 13 -41.59 -20.15 21.32
C PRO A 13 -40.28 -20.60 20.67
N SER A 14 -39.97 -21.90 20.78
CA SER A 14 -38.75 -22.54 20.25
C SER A 14 -38.47 -22.22 18.78
N SER A 15 -39.52 -22.00 17.98
CA SER A 15 -39.43 -21.62 16.57
C SER A 15 -38.73 -20.27 16.36
N VAL A 16 -39.05 -19.25 17.18
CA VAL A 16 -38.45 -17.91 17.07
C VAL A 16 -36.97 -17.94 17.42
N LEU A 17 -36.59 -18.69 18.45
CA LEU A 17 -35.19 -18.93 18.82
C LEU A 17 -34.40 -19.61 17.69
N THR A 18 -35.02 -20.54 16.96
CA THR A 18 -34.38 -21.26 15.86
C THR A 18 -34.14 -20.35 14.66
N ILE A 19 -35.14 -19.55 14.27
CA ILE A 19 -35.03 -18.59 13.15
C ILE A 19 -33.95 -17.54 13.46
N ARG A 20 -33.92 -17.03 14.69
CA ARG A 20 -32.94 -16.05 15.13
C ARG A 20 -31.50 -16.58 15.02
N ARG A 21 -31.27 -17.84 15.42
CA ARG A 21 -29.97 -18.51 15.23
C ARG A 21 -29.61 -18.64 13.76
N PHE A 22 -30.56 -19.01 12.92
CA PHE A 22 -30.34 -19.14 11.48
C PHE A 22 -29.92 -17.80 10.85
N VAL A 23 -30.61 -16.70 11.19
CA VAL A 23 -30.27 -15.35 10.69
C VAL A 23 -28.88 -14.90 11.14
N ILE A 24 -28.50 -15.17 12.39
CA ILE A 24 -27.17 -14.82 12.91
C ILE A 24 -26.08 -15.64 12.21
N VAL A 25 -26.28 -16.95 12.04
CA VAL A 25 -25.31 -17.82 11.37
C VAL A 25 -25.17 -17.46 9.90
N SER A 26 -26.28 -17.23 9.19
CA SER A 26 -26.24 -16.86 7.77
C SER A 26 -25.58 -15.50 7.55
N SER A 27 -25.93 -14.47 8.34
CA SER A 27 -25.28 -13.16 8.27
C SER A 27 -23.78 -13.23 8.60
N SER A 28 -23.38 -14.05 9.57
CA SER A 28 -21.96 -14.24 9.91
C SER A 28 -21.18 -14.92 8.77
N ILE A 29 -21.77 -15.91 8.09
CA ILE A 29 -21.16 -16.57 6.93
C ILE A 29 -21.01 -15.58 5.77
N ILE A 30 -22.04 -14.78 5.49
CA ILE A 30 -22.01 -13.76 4.43
C ILE A 30 -20.94 -12.72 4.74
N LEU A 31 -20.87 -12.24 5.99
CA LEU A 31 -19.85 -11.28 6.42
C LEU A 31 -18.43 -11.86 6.24
N LEU A 32 -18.17 -13.08 6.71
CA LEU A 32 -16.87 -13.72 6.57
C LEU A 32 -16.49 -13.93 5.10
N GLY A 33 -17.44 -14.36 4.26
CA GLY A 33 -17.25 -14.51 2.82
C GLY A 33 -16.91 -13.18 2.15
N SER A 34 -17.61 -12.09 2.51
CA SER A 34 -17.34 -10.76 1.98
C SER A 34 -15.96 -10.23 2.36
N ILE A 35 -15.51 -10.47 3.61
CA ILE A 35 -14.19 -10.09 4.10
C ILE A 35 -13.11 -10.79 3.27
N LEU A 36 -13.21 -12.11 3.08
CA LEU A 36 -12.26 -12.88 2.29
C LEU A 36 -12.21 -12.40 0.83
N ALA A 37 -13.36 -12.11 0.23
CA ALA A 37 -13.42 -11.58 -1.13
C ALA A 37 -12.74 -10.20 -1.26
N LEU A 38 -12.94 -9.32 -0.27
CA LEU A 38 -12.31 -7.99 -0.25
C LEU A 38 -10.79 -8.08 -0.06
N PHE A 39 -10.30 -8.97 0.81
CA PHE A 39 -8.86 -9.21 0.94
C PHE A 39 -8.27 -9.77 -0.35
N PHE A 40 -8.92 -10.75 -0.99
CA PHE A 40 -8.44 -11.30 -2.25
C PHE A 40 -8.39 -10.26 -3.36
N LYS A 41 -9.41 -9.38 -3.43
CA LYS A 41 -9.42 -8.24 -4.35
C LYS A 41 -8.23 -7.32 -4.08
N MET A 42 -7.97 -6.95 -2.84
CA MET A 42 -6.85 -6.08 -2.44
C MET A 42 -5.48 -6.67 -2.81
N PHE A 43 -5.29 -8.00 -2.67
CA PHE A 43 -4.02 -8.65 -3.04
C PHE A 43 -3.80 -8.74 -4.55
N LYS A 44 -4.87 -8.80 -5.34
CA LYS A 44 -4.79 -8.85 -6.81
C LYS A 44 -4.85 -7.48 -7.48
N GLU A 45 -5.17 -6.43 -6.73
CA GLU A 45 -5.30 -5.09 -7.27
C GLU A 45 -3.94 -4.53 -7.69
N GLN A 46 -3.88 -4.06 -8.93
CA GLN A 46 -2.73 -3.30 -9.42
C GLN A 46 -2.91 -1.82 -9.04
N PRO A 47 -1.83 -1.11 -8.69
CA PRO A 47 -1.92 0.31 -8.39
C PRO A 47 -2.46 1.08 -9.61
N ILE A 48 -3.31 2.06 -9.35
CA ILE A 48 -3.86 2.96 -10.34
C ILE A 48 -2.93 4.16 -10.43
N ILE A 49 -2.68 4.64 -11.64
CA ILE A 49 -1.88 5.84 -11.87
C ILE A 49 -2.85 7.02 -12.02
N SER A 50 -2.73 8.01 -11.14
CA SER A 50 -3.37 9.32 -11.30
C SER A 50 -2.39 10.26 -12.00
N THR A 51 -2.84 10.97 -13.02
CA THR A 51 -2.02 11.92 -13.76
C THR A 51 -2.55 13.33 -13.60
N THR A 52 -1.68 14.23 -13.18
CA THR A 52 -1.94 15.67 -13.12
C THR A 52 -1.01 16.39 -14.08
N PHE A 53 -1.44 17.53 -14.59
CA PHE A 53 -0.70 18.29 -15.59
C PHE A 53 -0.44 19.70 -15.08
N SER A 54 0.84 20.09 -15.04
CA SER A 54 1.27 21.43 -14.65
C SER A 54 1.94 22.12 -15.85
N PRO A 55 1.46 23.31 -16.28
CA PRO A 55 2.14 24.07 -17.32
C PRO A 55 3.45 24.65 -16.79
N VAL A 56 4.49 24.66 -17.62
CA VAL A 56 5.80 25.24 -17.28
C VAL A 56 6.35 26.04 -18.46
N ASP A 57 7.01 27.16 -18.20
CA ASP A 57 7.56 27.99 -19.30
C ASP A 57 8.89 27.45 -19.85
N VAL A 58 9.56 26.59 -19.05
CA VAL A 58 10.92 26.14 -19.28
C VAL A 58 11.05 24.65 -18.98
N LEU A 59 11.69 23.91 -19.90
CA LEU A 59 11.97 22.49 -19.75
C LEU A 59 13.47 22.22 -19.97
N PRO A 60 14.13 21.41 -19.14
CA PRO A 60 15.53 21.09 -19.37
C PRO A 60 15.67 20.23 -20.64
N ALA A 61 16.74 20.45 -21.39
CA ALA A 61 17.05 19.63 -22.55
C ALA A 61 17.39 18.18 -22.11
N PRO A 62 17.00 17.16 -22.91
CA PRO A 62 17.28 15.78 -22.58
C PRO A 62 18.75 15.45 -22.84
N VAL A 63 19.22 14.38 -22.21
CA VAL A 63 20.51 13.77 -22.54
C VAL A 63 20.30 12.85 -23.73
N ILE A 64 21.20 12.90 -24.70
CA ILE A 64 21.13 12.03 -25.88
C ILE A 64 22.42 11.23 -25.96
N TYR A 65 22.28 9.92 -25.95
CA TYR A 65 23.34 8.97 -26.26
C TYR A 65 23.27 8.58 -27.73
N LEU A 66 24.43 8.57 -28.38
CA LEU A 66 24.60 8.09 -29.75
C LEU A 66 25.70 7.05 -29.78
N GLY A 67 25.40 5.87 -30.32
CA GLY A 67 26.35 4.81 -30.63
C GLY A 67 26.36 4.49 -32.12
N PHE A 68 27.53 4.26 -32.69
CA PHE A 68 27.71 3.95 -34.10
C PHE A 68 28.89 3.02 -34.37
N LYS A 69 28.89 2.39 -35.55
CA LYS A 69 29.94 1.47 -35.97
C LYS A 69 31.21 2.17 -36.44
N TYR A 70 31.08 3.40 -36.93
CA TYR A 70 32.17 4.18 -37.50
C TYR A 70 32.41 5.43 -36.68
N ASN A 71 33.60 6.02 -36.81
CA ASN A 71 33.90 7.28 -36.13
C ASN A 71 33.06 8.44 -36.70
N PHE A 72 32.54 9.29 -35.82
CA PHE A 72 31.69 10.43 -36.15
C PHE A 72 31.99 11.63 -35.25
N THR A 73 31.46 12.78 -35.59
CA THR A 73 31.54 14.02 -34.81
C THR A 73 30.15 14.62 -34.66
N ILE A 74 29.89 15.32 -33.56
CA ILE A 74 28.62 16.02 -33.32
C ILE A 74 28.93 17.50 -33.16
N ASN A 75 28.26 18.33 -33.96
CA ASN A 75 28.20 19.78 -33.79
C ASN A 75 26.84 20.17 -33.22
N CYS A 76 26.83 21.09 -32.27
CA CYS A 76 25.64 21.50 -31.54
C CYS A 76 25.37 22.99 -31.74
N SER A 77 24.14 23.31 -32.11
CA SER A 77 23.64 24.68 -32.29
C SER A 77 22.32 24.88 -31.56
N LEU A 78 22.20 25.97 -30.80
CA LEU A 78 20.99 26.40 -30.10
C LEU A 78 20.26 27.43 -30.94
N TYR A 79 18.95 27.31 -31.05
CA TYR A 79 18.16 28.24 -31.84
C TYR A 79 17.04 28.87 -31.01
N TYR A 80 16.93 30.18 -31.11
CA TYR A 80 15.96 30.99 -30.37
C TYR A 80 14.66 31.27 -31.16
N SER A 81 14.64 31.00 -32.46
CA SER A 81 13.46 31.18 -33.33
C SER A 81 13.40 30.09 -34.40
N TYR A 82 12.20 29.81 -34.91
CA TYR A 82 11.99 28.95 -36.08
C TYR A 82 12.75 29.45 -37.32
N ASP A 83 12.92 30.76 -37.46
CA ASP A 83 13.54 31.37 -38.64
C ASP A 83 15.08 31.24 -38.66
N GLY A 84 15.68 30.65 -37.62
CA GLY A 84 17.10 30.32 -37.65
C GLY A 84 18.07 31.49 -37.41
N VAL A 85 17.56 32.70 -37.14
CA VAL A 85 18.33 33.97 -37.22
C VAL A 85 19.38 34.14 -36.11
N LYS A 86 19.24 33.45 -34.98
CA LYS A 86 20.24 33.44 -33.89
C LYS A 86 20.57 32.01 -33.53
N ALA A 87 21.80 31.60 -33.86
CA ALA A 87 22.34 30.29 -33.53
C ALA A 87 23.58 30.44 -32.63
N ASP A 88 23.45 30.02 -31.37
CA ASP A 88 24.59 29.94 -30.46
C ASP A 88 25.19 28.53 -30.49
N LYS A 89 26.51 28.41 -30.38
CA LYS A 89 27.18 27.10 -30.34
C LYS A 89 27.03 26.47 -28.96
N CYS A 90 26.66 25.19 -28.92
CA CYS A 90 26.53 24.39 -27.69
C CYS A 90 27.46 23.18 -27.63
N ASN A 91 28.58 23.24 -28.35
CA ASN A 91 29.58 22.16 -28.40
C ASN A 91 30.19 21.82 -27.03
N ASN A 92 30.08 22.71 -26.04
CA ASN A 92 30.49 22.47 -24.66
C ASN A 92 29.65 21.38 -23.96
N TYR A 93 28.43 21.12 -24.42
CA TYR A 93 27.57 20.05 -23.90
C TYR A 93 27.73 18.73 -24.66
N VAL A 94 28.59 18.69 -25.67
CA VAL A 94 28.83 17.50 -26.49
C VAL A 94 30.16 16.87 -26.06
N THR A 95 30.16 15.57 -25.82
CA THR A 95 31.39 14.81 -25.60
C THR A 95 32.05 14.47 -26.93
N LYS A 96 33.39 14.36 -26.92
CA LYS A 96 34.08 13.76 -28.07
C LYS A 96 33.68 12.29 -28.20
N THR A 97 33.74 11.80 -29.42
CA THR A 97 33.48 10.39 -29.73
C THR A 97 34.60 9.53 -29.14
N GLU A 98 34.21 8.53 -28.37
CA GLU A 98 35.12 7.61 -27.68
C GLU A 98 34.85 6.17 -28.12
N LEU A 99 35.90 5.35 -28.06
CA LEU A 99 35.78 3.92 -28.31
C LEU A 99 35.24 3.23 -27.04
N ILE A 100 34.16 2.47 -27.17
CA ILE A 100 33.52 1.71 -26.10
C ILE A 100 33.56 0.21 -26.38
N ASP A 101 33.43 -0.57 -25.33
CA ASP A 101 33.38 -2.04 -25.36
C ASP A 101 31.98 -2.55 -25.76
N ASP A 102 31.52 -2.19 -26.97
CA ASP A 102 30.31 -2.72 -27.61
C ASP A 102 30.67 -3.17 -29.03
N ASP A 103 30.64 -4.47 -29.28
CA ASP A 103 30.99 -5.08 -30.57
C ASP A 103 30.17 -4.52 -31.75
N ASN A 104 28.92 -4.09 -31.50
CA ASN A 104 28.02 -3.61 -32.54
C ASN A 104 28.13 -2.09 -32.76
N TYR A 105 28.44 -1.35 -31.70
CA TYR A 105 28.49 0.13 -31.70
C TYR A 105 29.74 0.64 -30.95
N PRO A 106 30.94 0.35 -31.47
CA PRO A 106 32.20 0.66 -30.79
C PRO A 106 32.45 2.15 -30.61
N PHE A 107 31.82 3.06 -31.36
CA PHE A 107 32.00 4.50 -31.20
C PHE A 107 30.77 5.10 -30.53
N ALA A 108 30.96 5.85 -29.44
CA ALA A 108 29.88 6.51 -28.73
C ALA A 108 30.18 7.97 -28.38
N ALA A 109 29.13 8.78 -28.35
CA ALA A 109 29.17 10.17 -27.93
C ALA A 109 27.86 10.57 -27.24
N TYR A 110 27.92 11.62 -26.44
CA TYR A 110 26.80 12.12 -25.64
C TYR A 110 26.58 13.61 -25.89
N PHE A 111 25.32 14.00 -26.00
CA PHE A 111 24.88 15.36 -25.72
C PHE A 111 24.36 15.39 -24.28
N TYR A 112 25.11 16.02 -23.38
CA TYR A 112 24.91 15.99 -21.94
C TYR A 112 24.87 17.41 -21.36
N PRO A 113 23.70 18.06 -21.35
CA PRO A 113 23.54 19.45 -20.92
C PRO A 113 23.72 19.72 -19.40
N LYS A 114 24.03 18.71 -18.57
CA LYS A 114 24.26 18.83 -17.10
C LYS A 114 23.25 19.73 -16.36
N LYS A 115 21.98 19.74 -16.80
CA LYS A 115 20.89 20.62 -16.28
C LYS A 115 21.06 22.13 -16.49
N ASN A 116 22.13 22.56 -17.15
CA ASN A 116 22.43 23.97 -17.39
C ASN A 116 21.79 24.51 -18.67
N LEU A 117 21.24 23.64 -19.52
CA LEU A 117 20.52 24.02 -20.72
C LEU A 117 19.04 23.71 -20.56
N SER A 118 18.23 24.76 -20.61
CA SER A 118 16.78 24.64 -20.65
C SER A 118 16.24 25.28 -21.93
N LEU A 119 15.19 24.65 -22.45
CA LEU A 119 14.46 25.07 -23.63
C LEU A 119 13.21 25.83 -23.18
N HIS A 120 12.97 26.96 -23.82
CA HIS A 120 11.89 27.89 -23.51
C HIS A 120 10.74 27.73 -24.48
N LYS A 121 9.53 28.14 -24.08
CA LYS A 121 8.40 28.21 -25.00
C LYS A 121 8.70 29.18 -26.14
N TYR A 122 8.15 28.92 -27.32
CA TYR A 122 8.42 29.74 -28.53
C TYR A 122 8.06 31.23 -28.35
N GLU A 123 7.08 31.53 -27.52
CA GLU A 123 6.64 32.91 -27.25
C GLU A 123 7.65 33.70 -26.40
N ASP A 124 8.58 33.01 -25.74
CA ASP A 124 9.58 33.64 -24.88
C ASP A 124 10.87 33.93 -25.66
N VAL A 125 11.19 35.22 -25.80
CA VAL A 125 12.39 35.69 -26.51
C VAL A 125 13.69 35.44 -25.71
N ILE A 126 13.58 34.90 -24.50
CA ILE A 126 14.66 34.89 -23.50
C ILE A 126 15.64 33.72 -23.72
N GLY A 127 15.18 32.58 -24.26
CA GLY A 127 16.00 31.37 -24.32
C GLY A 127 15.80 30.52 -25.56
N PRO A 128 16.62 29.46 -25.73
CA PRO A 128 16.58 28.61 -26.91
C PRO A 128 15.30 27.79 -26.94
N TYR A 129 14.70 27.66 -28.13
CA TYR A 129 13.48 26.88 -28.34
C TYR A 129 13.77 25.43 -28.72
N PHE A 130 14.86 25.18 -29.46
CA PHE A 130 15.32 23.82 -29.79
C PHE A 130 16.84 23.74 -29.95
N VAL A 131 17.35 22.52 -29.89
CA VAL A 131 18.75 22.17 -30.15
C VAL A 131 18.85 21.45 -31.48
N PHE A 132 19.83 21.81 -32.30
CA PHE A 132 20.24 21.03 -33.46
C PHE A 132 21.56 20.34 -33.18
N LEU A 133 21.60 19.04 -33.45
CA LEU A 133 22.79 18.20 -33.41
C LEU A 133 23.09 17.73 -34.83
N ASP A 134 24.13 18.29 -35.42
CA ASP A 134 24.64 17.89 -36.73
C ASP A 134 25.72 16.83 -36.55
N ILE A 135 25.39 15.61 -36.94
CA ILE A 135 26.22 14.42 -36.77
C ILE A 135 26.87 14.13 -38.13
N ASN A 136 28.19 14.21 -38.18
CA ASN A 136 28.98 13.99 -39.39
C ASN A 136 29.85 12.74 -39.22
N ILE A 137 29.70 11.78 -40.13
CA ILE A 137 30.55 10.59 -40.16
C ILE A 137 31.90 10.97 -40.77
N VAL A 138 32.98 10.80 -39.99
CA VAL A 138 34.35 11.20 -40.38
C VAL A 138 35.24 10.01 -40.76
N ASP A 139 34.75 8.79 -40.55
CA ASP A 139 35.51 7.57 -40.79
C ASP A 139 35.76 7.34 -42.30
N PRO A 140 37.02 7.12 -42.72
CA PRO A 140 37.35 6.86 -44.11
C PRO A 140 36.79 5.51 -44.61
N ASN A 141 36.52 4.57 -43.72
CA ASN A 141 35.99 3.23 -44.05
C ASN A 141 34.48 3.22 -44.23
N PHE A 142 33.80 4.37 -44.05
CA PHE A 142 32.36 4.47 -44.24
C PHE A 142 32.00 4.37 -45.74
N PRO A 143 31.19 3.39 -46.15
CA PRO A 143 30.82 3.23 -47.55
C PRO A 143 29.93 4.39 -48.02
N LYS A 144 30.46 5.21 -48.93
CA LYS A 144 29.74 6.39 -49.47
C LYS A 144 28.55 6.02 -50.37
N ILE A 145 28.55 4.80 -50.90
CA ILE A 145 27.47 4.25 -51.74
C ILE A 145 26.76 3.18 -50.91
N ILE A 146 25.62 3.53 -50.32
CA ILE A 146 24.80 2.60 -49.55
C ILE A 146 23.91 1.86 -50.55
N ASN A 147 24.35 0.68 -51.00
CA ASN A 147 23.47 -0.26 -51.70
C ASN A 147 22.50 -0.85 -50.66
N ASP A 148 21.33 -0.23 -50.51
CA ASP A 148 20.03 -0.69 -49.96
C ASP A 148 19.96 -1.56 -48.68
N SER A 149 21.06 -1.92 -48.04
CA SER A 149 21.03 -2.62 -46.76
C SER A 149 20.92 -1.60 -45.64
N ALA A 150 19.68 -1.27 -45.28
CA ALA A 150 19.30 -0.38 -44.17
C ALA A 150 19.93 -0.72 -42.80
N GLN A 151 20.66 -1.84 -42.69
CA GLN A 151 21.33 -2.28 -41.46
C GLN A 151 22.76 -1.71 -41.30
N ILE A 152 23.44 -1.26 -42.37
CA ILE A 152 24.89 -0.94 -42.30
C ILE A 152 25.16 0.47 -41.73
N SER A 153 24.19 1.39 -41.76
CA SER A 153 24.40 2.81 -41.43
C SER A 153 23.41 3.39 -40.41
N SER A 154 22.97 2.58 -39.44
CA SER A 154 22.08 3.07 -38.37
C SER A 154 22.82 3.43 -37.08
N PHE A 155 22.68 4.67 -36.62
CA PHE A 155 23.07 5.09 -35.28
C PHE A 155 22.05 4.55 -34.28
N ARG A 156 22.55 4.02 -33.15
CA ARG A 156 21.73 3.75 -31.97
C ARG A 156 21.61 5.04 -31.16
N MET A 157 20.41 5.59 -31.09
CA MET A 157 20.12 6.76 -30.25
C MET A 157 19.30 6.35 -29.03
N ILE A 158 19.62 6.91 -27.86
CA ILE A 158 18.77 6.80 -26.67
C ILE A 158 18.65 8.17 -26.02
N ALA A 159 17.44 8.59 -25.69
CA ALA A 159 17.18 9.84 -24.98
C ALA A 159 16.86 9.58 -23.50
N PHE A 160 17.38 10.42 -22.60
CA PHE A 160 17.17 10.35 -21.16
C PHE A 160 16.82 11.71 -20.56
N ASP A 161 16.12 11.71 -19.42
CA ASP A 161 15.92 12.94 -18.65
C ASP A 161 17.25 13.41 -18.06
N SER A 162 17.52 14.71 -18.11
CA SER A 162 18.77 15.30 -17.61
C SER A 162 18.89 15.32 -16.09
N ASN A 163 17.82 15.04 -15.34
CA ASN A 163 17.90 14.81 -13.90
C ASN A 163 18.28 13.38 -13.54
N ASN A 164 18.21 12.43 -14.47
CA ASN A 164 18.46 11.02 -14.20
C ASN A 164 19.92 10.64 -14.49
N ASP A 165 20.84 11.30 -13.78
CA ASP A 165 22.29 11.18 -13.97
C ASP A 165 22.83 9.76 -13.67
N TYR A 166 22.12 8.99 -12.85
CA TYR A 166 22.53 7.65 -12.41
C TYR A 166 22.64 6.64 -13.56
N ILE A 167 21.76 6.75 -14.56
CA ILE A 167 21.70 5.86 -15.73
C ILE A 167 22.94 6.02 -16.62
N ILE A 168 23.43 7.26 -16.77
CA ILE A 168 24.51 7.61 -17.69
C ILE A 168 25.87 7.30 -17.07
N GLN A 169 26.05 7.60 -15.78
CA GLN A 169 27.34 7.46 -15.11
C GLN A 169 27.74 6.00 -14.87
N ASN A 170 26.79 5.12 -14.57
CA ASN A 170 27.11 3.72 -14.26
C ASN A 170 27.22 2.80 -15.49
N LYS A 171 27.01 3.31 -16.72
CA LYS A 171 26.89 2.49 -17.95
C LYS A 171 25.97 1.26 -17.77
N SER A 172 25.04 1.31 -16.80
CA SER A 172 24.39 0.14 -16.22
C SER A 172 23.39 -0.54 -17.16
N PHE A 173 23.05 0.10 -18.28
CA PHE A 173 22.26 -0.52 -19.35
C PHE A 173 23.09 -1.45 -20.25
N ILE A 174 24.41 -1.34 -20.19
CA ILE A 174 25.36 -2.18 -20.95
C ILE A 174 25.81 -3.36 -20.07
N SER A 175 25.82 -3.20 -18.74
CA SER A 175 26.25 -4.23 -17.80
C SER A 175 25.06 -5.06 -17.26
N PRO A 176 25.05 -6.39 -17.43
CA PRO A 176 23.94 -7.27 -17.02
C PRO A 176 23.76 -7.45 -15.50
N SER A 177 24.58 -6.79 -14.67
CA SER A 177 24.61 -6.99 -13.22
C SER A 177 23.62 -6.13 -12.42
N HIS A 178 22.99 -5.11 -13.03
CA HIS A 178 22.03 -4.25 -12.34
C HIS A 178 20.59 -4.70 -12.58
N GLN A 179 19.84 -4.89 -11.49
CA GLN A 179 18.41 -5.15 -11.53
C GLN A 179 17.66 -3.88 -11.94
N ILE A 180 17.46 -3.71 -13.25
CA ILE A 180 16.65 -2.64 -13.82
C ILE A 180 15.17 -2.94 -13.51
N THR A 181 14.44 -1.95 -13.01
CA THR A 181 13.01 -2.11 -12.76
C THR A 181 12.24 -2.31 -14.09
N PRO A 182 11.10 -3.01 -14.10
CA PRO A 182 10.30 -3.16 -15.32
C PRO A 182 9.95 -1.83 -16.00
N PHE A 183 9.75 -0.77 -15.19
CA PHE A 183 9.48 0.59 -15.66
C PHE A 183 10.70 1.23 -16.35
N GLU A 184 11.89 1.17 -15.75
CA GLU A 184 13.11 1.69 -16.39
C GLU A 184 13.42 0.95 -17.69
N LYS A 185 13.15 -0.36 -17.72
CA LYS A 185 13.28 -1.17 -18.94
C LYS A 185 12.29 -0.73 -20.02
N SER A 186 11.03 -0.47 -19.69
CA SER A 186 10.07 0.06 -20.67
C SER A 186 10.48 1.44 -21.18
N LEU A 187 10.94 2.33 -20.30
CA LEU A 187 11.42 3.66 -20.68
C LEU A 187 12.62 3.59 -21.62
N TYR A 188 13.57 2.70 -21.37
CA TYR A 188 14.71 2.47 -22.25
C TYR A 188 14.26 2.13 -23.67
N TYR A 189 13.30 1.21 -23.82
CA TYR A 189 12.81 0.83 -25.15
C TYR A 189 11.97 1.91 -25.80
N MET A 190 11.18 2.67 -25.03
CA MET A 190 10.36 3.77 -25.56
C MET A 190 11.21 4.92 -26.11
N ASN A 191 12.38 5.18 -25.52
CA ASN A 191 13.26 6.27 -25.91
C ASN A 191 14.47 5.82 -26.75
N LYS A 192 14.45 4.58 -27.25
CA LYS A 192 15.50 4.02 -28.10
C LYS A 192 15.10 4.09 -29.56
N TYR A 193 15.98 4.65 -30.39
CA TYR A 193 15.76 4.83 -31.81
C TYR A 193 16.98 4.40 -32.63
N THR A 194 16.72 4.17 -33.92
CA THR A 194 17.73 3.92 -34.93
C THR A 194 17.69 5.05 -35.96
N LEU A 195 18.79 5.77 -36.14
CA LEU A 195 18.89 6.89 -37.08
C LEU A 195 19.72 6.49 -38.29
N SER A 196 19.21 6.71 -39.49
CA SER A 196 19.91 6.46 -40.74
C SER A 196 20.55 7.73 -41.27
N SER A 197 21.68 7.58 -41.96
CA SER A 197 22.36 8.70 -42.60
C SER A 197 21.55 9.31 -43.75
N GLY A 198 21.69 10.62 -43.99
CA GLY A 198 20.95 11.34 -45.03
C GLY A 198 19.52 11.77 -44.66
N TYR A 199 19.17 11.71 -43.37
CA TYR A 199 17.86 12.16 -42.86
C TYR A 199 17.99 13.29 -41.85
N ILE A 200 16.94 14.11 -41.80
CA ILE A 200 16.70 15.07 -40.73
C ILE A 200 15.68 14.43 -39.78
N TYR A 201 16.07 14.28 -38.52
CA TYR A 201 15.22 13.76 -37.46
C TYR A 201 14.71 14.88 -36.58
N LYS A 202 13.41 14.87 -36.27
CA LYS A 202 12.79 15.71 -35.25
C LYS A 202 12.45 14.84 -34.04
N LEU A 203 13.24 14.95 -32.99
CA LEU A 203 12.99 14.36 -31.69
C LEU A 203 12.15 15.33 -30.86
N SER A 204 10.94 14.91 -30.55
CA SER A 204 10.03 15.61 -29.66
C SER A 204 9.94 14.84 -28.34
N TYR A 205 9.97 15.52 -27.20
CA TYR A 205 9.86 14.86 -25.90
C TYR A 205 8.88 15.55 -24.95
N ASN A 206 8.28 14.76 -24.07
CA ASN A 206 7.50 15.22 -22.93
C ASN A 206 8.22 14.83 -21.65
N LYS A 207 8.13 15.69 -20.64
CA LYS A 207 8.72 15.45 -19.32
C LYS A 207 7.63 15.05 -18.36
N ASN A 208 7.83 13.92 -17.70
CA ASN A 208 6.94 13.41 -16.68
C ASN A 208 7.71 13.16 -15.38
N ILE A 209 7.02 13.23 -14.26
CA ILE A 209 7.56 12.97 -12.92
C ILE A 209 6.69 11.89 -12.31
N ARG A 210 7.26 10.72 -12.07
CA ARG A 210 6.54 9.60 -11.45
C ARG A 210 6.91 9.45 -10.00
N THR A 211 5.88 9.36 -9.17
CA THR A 211 6.00 9.05 -7.74
C THR A 211 5.47 7.64 -7.53
N SER A 212 6.41 6.68 -7.41
CA SER A 212 6.06 5.28 -7.19
C SER A 212 5.61 5.05 -5.76
N LEU A 213 4.66 4.14 -5.59
CA LEU A 213 4.19 3.74 -4.29
C LEU A 213 5.19 2.74 -3.69
N SER A 214 5.73 3.04 -2.51
CA SER A 214 6.65 2.09 -1.86
C SER A 214 5.92 0.78 -1.50
N ASN A 215 6.65 -0.34 -1.41
CA ASN A 215 6.08 -1.62 -0.97
C ASN A 215 5.86 -1.70 0.56
N SER A 216 5.69 -0.56 1.24
CA SER A 216 5.53 -0.49 2.69
C SER A 216 4.16 -1.00 3.16
N ILE A 217 4.11 -1.63 4.33
CA ILE A 217 2.87 -2.07 5.00
C ILE A 217 1.93 -0.88 5.25
N LEU A 218 2.48 0.31 5.47
CA LEU A 218 1.70 1.54 5.68
C LEU A 218 0.81 1.87 4.48
N ASN A 219 1.29 1.57 3.27
CA ASN A 219 0.52 1.78 2.03
C ASN A 219 -0.69 0.85 1.96
N TYR A 220 -0.59 -0.37 2.51
CA TYR A 220 -1.73 -1.27 2.61
C TYR A 220 -2.74 -0.80 3.65
N ILE A 221 -2.29 -0.17 4.73
CA ILE A 221 -3.17 0.39 5.77
C ILE A 221 -3.95 1.60 5.25
N GLY A 222 -3.38 2.34 4.31
CA GLY A 222 -3.98 3.54 3.69
C GLY A 222 -3.25 4.83 4.04
N ILE A 223 -2.02 4.74 4.54
CA ILE A 223 -1.13 5.89 4.73
C ILE A 223 -0.15 5.90 3.55
N PRO A 224 -0.26 6.84 2.60
CA PRO A 224 0.61 6.86 1.44
C PRO A 224 2.04 7.25 1.84
N VAL A 225 2.95 6.31 1.65
CA VAL A 225 4.41 6.45 1.73
C VAL A 225 4.91 6.40 0.29
N SER A 226 5.05 7.57 -0.31
CA SER A 226 5.60 7.77 -1.63
C SER A 226 7.12 7.65 -1.61
N GLU A 227 7.67 7.02 -2.65
CA GLU A 227 9.10 7.12 -2.95
C GLU A 227 9.46 8.53 -3.46
N PRO A 228 10.75 8.94 -3.41
CA PRO A 228 11.17 10.19 -4.01
C PRO A 228 10.76 10.23 -5.50
N PRO A 229 10.25 11.38 -5.98
CA PRO A 229 9.77 11.52 -7.35
C PRO A 229 10.91 11.27 -8.33
N ARG A 230 10.65 10.45 -9.34
CA ARG A 230 11.61 10.11 -10.40
C ARG A 230 11.20 10.78 -11.70
N PRO A 231 11.95 11.81 -12.16
CA PRO A 231 11.69 12.42 -13.46
C PRO A 231 12.12 11.47 -14.58
N TYR A 232 11.34 11.45 -15.65
CA TYR A 232 11.65 10.73 -16.87
C TYR A 232 11.10 11.50 -18.08
N ILE A 233 11.56 11.11 -19.27
CA ILE A 233 11.02 11.63 -20.52
C ILE A 233 10.37 10.52 -21.32
N GLU A 234 9.38 10.90 -22.10
CA GLU A 234 8.86 10.11 -23.19
C GLU A 234 9.16 10.87 -24.48
N SER A 235 9.72 10.18 -25.46
CA SER A 235 10.11 10.80 -26.72
C SER A 235 9.42 10.15 -27.91
N ILE A 236 9.35 10.92 -28.99
CA ILE A 236 8.84 10.52 -30.29
C ILE A 236 9.78 11.11 -31.33
N ILE A 237 10.17 10.31 -32.32
CA ILE A 237 11.03 10.75 -33.40
C ILE A 237 10.30 10.72 -34.73
N GLN A 238 10.51 11.74 -35.55
CA GLN A 238 10.01 11.83 -36.92
C GLN A 238 11.19 12.00 -37.86
N ALA A 239 11.21 11.26 -38.98
CA ALA A 239 12.26 11.33 -39.98
C ALA A 239 11.75 12.06 -41.23
N VAL A 240 12.55 12.98 -41.76
CA VAL A 240 12.32 13.67 -43.01
C VAL A 240 13.54 13.45 -43.89
N PRO A 241 13.39 12.97 -45.14
CA PRO A 241 14.53 12.77 -46.04
C PRO A 241 15.20 14.11 -46.31
N MET A 242 16.53 14.15 -46.22
CA MET A 242 17.29 15.36 -46.50
C MET A 242 17.45 15.51 -48.01
N SER A 243 17.09 16.67 -48.59
CA SER A 243 17.30 16.90 -50.02
C SER A 243 18.77 17.13 -50.41
N SER A 244 19.68 17.05 -49.43
CA SER A 244 21.10 17.34 -49.63
C SER A 244 21.81 16.14 -50.24
N SER A 245 22.81 16.40 -51.09
CA SER A 245 23.67 15.38 -51.69
C SER A 245 24.62 14.67 -50.71
N ASN A 246 24.66 15.09 -49.44
CA ASN A 246 25.62 14.55 -48.46
C ASN A 246 24.99 13.43 -47.62
N THR A 247 25.17 12.19 -48.07
CA THR A 247 24.66 10.97 -47.42
C THR A 247 25.34 10.64 -46.10
N ASN A 248 26.40 11.36 -45.73
CA ASN A 248 27.22 11.11 -44.53
C ASN A 248 26.76 11.92 -43.30
N ASN A 249 25.76 12.77 -43.46
CA ASN A 249 25.31 13.68 -42.42
C ASN A 249 23.94 13.24 -41.89
N ILE A 250 23.74 13.43 -40.59
CA ILE A 250 22.45 13.31 -39.91
C ILE A 250 22.23 14.59 -39.15
N THR A 251 21.02 15.14 -39.24
CA THR A 251 20.65 16.33 -38.49
C THR A 251 19.54 15.94 -37.52
N LEU A 252 19.76 16.16 -36.23
CA LEU A 252 18.80 15.85 -35.19
C LEU A 252 18.34 17.14 -34.50
N ARG A 253 17.07 17.49 -34.71
CA ARG A 253 16.39 18.57 -34.01
C ARG A 253 15.75 18.02 -32.73
N VAL A 254 16.08 18.61 -31.59
CA VAL A 254 15.56 18.23 -30.27
C VAL A 254 14.71 19.38 -29.74
N SER A 255 13.43 19.12 -29.49
CA SER A 255 12.49 20.12 -28.97
C SER A 255 11.48 19.49 -28.02
N PRO A 256 10.98 20.21 -27.01
CA PRO A 256 9.83 19.74 -26.23
C PRO A 256 8.61 19.62 -27.15
N SER A 257 7.79 18.58 -26.96
CA SER A 257 6.53 18.43 -27.70
C SER A 257 5.43 19.32 -27.09
N SER A 258 5.46 19.47 -25.77
CA SER A 258 4.61 20.37 -25.01
C SER A 258 5.38 20.95 -23.81
N PHE A 259 4.92 22.09 -23.34
CA PHE A 259 5.43 22.79 -22.16
C PHE A 259 4.57 22.47 -20.94
N ILE A 260 4.27 21.18 -20.78
CA ILE A 260 3.42 20.64 -19.73
C ILE A 260 4.20 19.49 -19.10
N VAL A 261 4.30 19.51 -17.77
CA VAL A 261 4.88 18.42 -17.00
C VAL A 261 3.73 17.53 -16.50
N GLY A 262 3.81 16.24 -16.84
CA GLY A 262 2.91 15.23 -16.29
C GLY A 262 3.42 14.76 -14.93
N GLU A 263 2.64 14.91 -13.88
CA GLU A 263 2.91 14.34 -12.57
C GLU A 263 2.06 13.07 -12.42
N GLU A 264 2.73 11.93 -12.34
CA GLU A 264 2.10 10.62 -12.17
C GLU A 264 2.25 10.15 -10.73
N GLU A 265 1.13 9.93 -10.06
CA GLU A 265 1.11 9.34 -8.72
C GLU A 265 0.48 7.95 -8.76
N GLU A 266 1.21 6.96 -8.25
CA GLU A 266 0.65 5.64 -8.01
C GLU A 266 -0.18 5.64 -6.72
N GLN A 267 -1.45 5.30 -6.85
CA GLN A 267 -2.38 5.19 -5.74
C GLN A 267 -3.04 3.82 -5.71
N ARG A 268 -3.30 3.30 -4.51
CA ARG A 268 -4.12 2.11 -4.31
C ARG A 268 -5.55 2.53 -3.99
N TYR A 269 -6.51 1.96 -4.71
CA TYR A 269 -7.92 2.24 -4.48
C TYR A 269 -8.45 1.44 -3.29
N SER A 270 -8.02 0.18 -3.15
CA SER A 270 -8.37 -0.65 -1.98
C SER A 270 -7.30 -0.59 -0.89
N THR A 271 -7.69 -0.07 0.27
CA THR A 271 -6.89 -0.03 1.50
C THR A 271 -7.54 -0.90 2.58
N VAL A 272 -6.75 -1.38 3.55
CA VAL A 272 -7.26 -2.11 4.71
C VAL A 272 -8.28 -1.28 5.49
N MET A 273 -8.05 0.04 5.61
CA MET A 273 -9.02 0.96 6.22
C MET A 273 -10.34 1.00 5.42
N GLY A 274 -10.27 1.01 4.08
CA GLY A 274 -11.44 0.91 3.21
C GLY A 274 -12.20 -0.41 3.38
N ILE A 275 -11.48 -1.53 3.56
CA ILE A 275 -12.09 -2.84 3.86
C ILE A 275 -12.81 -2.79 5.20
N PHE A 276 -12.18 -2.29 6.26
CA PHE A 276 -12.82 -2.16 7.58
C PHE A 276 -14.06 -1.25 7.53
N GLY A 277 -14.01 -0.14 6.80
CA GLY A 277 -15.17 0.73 6.58
C GLY A 277 -16.32 0.00 5.88
N THR A 278 -16.00 -0.80 4.86
CA THR A 278 -17.00 -1.61 4.13
C THR A 278 -17.59 -2.71 5.02
N VAL A 279 -16.78 -3.39 5.83
CA VAL A 279 -17.22 -4.42 6.78
C VAL A 279 -18.10 -3.82 7.87
N ALA A 280 -17.73 -2.65 8.39
CA ALA A 280 -18.55 -1.92 9.36
C ALA A 280 -19.90 -1.52 8.77
N ALA A 281 -19.96 -1.12 7.50
CA ALA A 281 -21.20 -0.81 6.80
C ALA A 281 -22.10 -2.06 6.65
N PHE A 282 -21.55 -3.20 6.22
CA PHE A 282 -22.30 -4.46 6.14
C PHE A 282 -22.81 -4.92 7.52
N TYR A 283 -21.95 -4.87 8.54
CA TYR A 283 -22.33 -5.22 9.91
C TYR A 283 -23.48 -4.34 10.41
N SER A 284 -23.41 -3.03 10.16
CA SER A 284 -24.46 -2.07 10.53
C SER A 284 -25.78 -2.37 9.82
N ALA A 285 -25.73 -2.72 8.53
CA ALA A 285 -26.92 -3.13 7.77
C ALA A 285 -27.55 -4.42 8.35
N PHE A 286 -26.74 -5.44 8.65
CA PHE A 286 -27.23 -6.67 9.27
C PHE A 286 -27.85 -6.41 10.65
N LEU A 287 -27.23 -5.55 11.45
CA LEU A 287 -27.76 -5.16 12.75
C LEU A 287 -29.11 -4.44 12.59
N PHE A 288 -29.24 -3.53 11.62
CA PHE A 288 -30.50 -2.86 11.31
C PHE A 288 -31.61 -3.85 10.90
N PHE A 289 -31.34 -4.76 9.96
CA PHE A 289 -32.30 -5.79 9.55
C PHE A 289 -32.70 -6.69 10.71
N TYR A 290 -31.74 -7.04 11.57
CA TYR A 290 -31.99 -7.87 12.73
C TYR A 290 -32.91 -7.18 13.74
N VAL A 291 -32.66 -5.90 14.04
CA VAL A 291 -33.51 -5.08 14.93
C VAL A 291 -34.90 -4.90 14.34
N TYR A 292 -35.00 -4.68 13.03
CA TYR A 292 -36.27 -4.59 12.33
C TYR A 292 -37.12 -5.87 12.47
N LEU A 293 -36.49 -7.04 12.40
CA LEU A 293 -37.20 -8.33 12.48
C LEU A 293 -37.56 -8.77 13.91
N PHE A 294 -36.71 -8.48 14.91
CA PHE A 294 -36.84 -9.04 16.27
C PHE A 294 -37.03 -8.00 17.38
N GLY A 295 -37.04 -6.71 17.04
CA GLY A 295 -37.13 -5.59 17.98
C GLY A 295 -35.83 -5.30 18.73
N VAL A 296 -35.75 -4.10 19.32
CA VAL A 296 -34.56 -3.58 20.03
C VAL A 296 -34.27 -4.38 21.30
N ASP A 297 -35.30 -4.87 22.00
CA ASP A 297 -35.17 -5.64 23.24
C ASP A 297 -34.42 -6.97 23.03
N SER A 298 -34.41 -7.47 21.79
CA SER A 298 -33.68 -8.68 21.41
C SER A 298 -32.18 -8.47 21.27
N ILE A 299 -31.66 -7.24 21.19
CA ILE A 299 -30.22 -6.97 21.00
C ILE A 299 -29.39 -7.40 22.23
N ARG A 300 -30.00 -7.49 23.42
CA ARG A 300 -29.32 -7.81 24.69
C ARG A 300 -28.48 -9.09 24.71
N LEU A 301 -28.67 -10.02 23.75
CA LEU A 301 -27.87 -11.26 23.65
C LEU A 301 -26.70 -11.22 22.64
N TRP A 302 -26.42 -10.08 21.99
CA TRP A 302 -25.25 -9.94 21.09
C TRP A 302 -23.93 -9.64 21.84
N GLY A 303 -24.01 -9.21 23.11
CA GLY A 303 -22.83 -9.17 23.97
C GLY A 303 -22.40 -10.59 24.29
N ILE A 304 -21.14 -10.94 23.99
CA ILE A 304 -20.52 -12.22 24.33
C ILE A 304 -20.51 -12.37 25.86
N VAL A 305 -21.62 -12.83 26.43
CA VAL A 305 -21.66 -13.49 27.74
C VAL A 305 -22.02 -14.93 27.45
N HIS A 306 -21.04 -15.68 26.92
CA HIS A 306 -21.14 -17.12 26.80
C HIS A 306 -21.22 -17.73 28.21
N SER A 307 -22.44 -17.94 28.70
CA SER A 307 -22.72 -18.70 29.92
C SER A 307 -22.52 -20.22 29.75
N GLY A 308 -21.70 -20.65 28.77
CA GLY A 308 -21.76 -22.00 28.23
C GLY A 308 -20.46 -22.79 28.11
N CYS A 309 -19.27 -22.20 28.32
CA CYS A 309 -18.04 -23.00 28.32
C CYS A 309 -16.95 -22.41 29.24
N CYS A 310 -16.72 -23.13 30.36
CA CYS A 310 -15.51 -23.22 31.18
C CYS A 310 -14.80 -21.99 31.80
N GLY A 311 -15.23 -20.73 31.62
CA GLY A 311 -14.50 -19.57 32.21
C GLY A 311 -15.14 -18.88 33.42
N ILE A 312 -16.45 -18.69 33.42
CA ILE A 312 -17.11 -17.71 34.32
C ILE A 312 -17.53 -18.30 35.68
N ARG A 313 -17.71 -19.63 35.78
CA ARG A 313 -18.01 -20.28 37.08
C ARG A 313 -16.87 -20.10 38.09
N ILE A 314 -15.62 -20.20 37.63
CA ILE A 314 -14.44 -20.08 38.50
C ILE A 314 -14.27 -18.65 38.99
N TYR A 315 -14.55 -17.66 38.13
CA TYR A 315 -14.54 -16.25 38.56
C TYR A 315 -15.63 -15.99 39.60
N LYS A 316 -16.87 -16.44 39.37
CA LYS A 316 -17.97 -16.17 40.30
C LYS A 316 -17.78 -16.77 41.68
N GLU A 317 -17.16 -17.95 41.79
CA GLU A 317 -16.85 -18.56 43.09
C GLU A 317 -15.65 -17.91 43.77
N LYS A 318 -14.58 -17.58 43.02
CA LYS A 318 -13.41 -16.90 43.59
C LYS A 318 -13.71 -15.47 44.02
N THR A 319 -14.44 -14.69 43.23
CA THR A 319 -14.77 -13.30 43.59
C THR A 319 -15.72 -13.26 44.77
N LYS A 320 -16.64 -14.22 44.90
CA LYS A 320 -17.52 -14.31 46.07
C LYS A 320 -16.75 -14.67 47.34
N ALA A 321 -15.80 -15.62 47.25
CA ALA A 321 -14.95 -15.98 48.39
C ALA A 321 -14.02 -14.83 48.82
N ILE A 322 -13.46 -14.07 47.87
CA ILE A 322 -12.62 -12.90 48.16
C ILE A 322 -13.45 -11.78 48.82
N ILE A 323 -14.66 -11.52 48.32
CA ILE A 323 -15.54 -10.50 48.92
C ILE A 323 -16.01 -10.91 50.32
N ASP A 324 -16.37 -12.19 50.52
CA ASP A 324 -16.79 -12.68 51.84
C ASP A 324 -15.62 -12.63 52.84
N GLN A 325 -14.38 -12.91 52.39
CA GLN A 325 -13.16 -12.82 53.21
C GLN A 325 -12.78 -11.36 53.54
N ASP A 326 -12.87 -10.45 52.57
CA ASP A 326 -12.63 -9.02 52.80
C ASP A 326 -13.69 -8.43 53.74
N LEU A 327 -14.96 -8.84 53.60
CA LEU A 327 -16.05 -8.41 54.48
C LEU A 327 -15.85 -8.91 55.93
N GLU A 328 -15.42 -10.15 56.12
CA GLU A 328 -15.05 -10.67 57.45
C GLU A 328 -13.83 -9.94 58.05
N SER A 329 -12.84 -9.58 57.23
CA SER A 329 -11.66 -8.83 57.69
C SER A 329 -12.00 -7.42 58.19
N ILE A 330 -12.97 -6.75 57.57
CA ILE A 330 -13.45 -5.42 57.97
C ILE A 330 -14.27 -5.52 59.27
N ILE A 331 -15.13 -6.53 59.39
CA ILE A 331 -15.95 -6.75 60.60
C ILE A 331 -15.07 -7.12 61.82
N THR A 332 -13.97 -7.86 61.59
CA THR A 332 -13.02 -8.23 62.65
C THR A 332 -12.03 -7.11 63.02
N SER A 333 -11.68 -6.20 62.10
CA SER A 333 -10.90 -5.01 62.44
C SER A 333 -11.70 -4.02 63.29
N ASP A 334 -13.00 -3.86 63.01
CA ASP A 334 -13.88 -2.94 63.75
C ASP A 334 -14.20 -3.44 65.17
N THR A 335 -14.29 -4.76 65.37
CA THR A 335 -14.49 -5.33 66.72
C THR A 335 -13.24 -5.27 67.59
N ASN A 336 -12.04 -5.33 67.00
CA ASN A 336 -10.79 -5.18 67.74
C ASN A 336 -10.44 -3.71 68.07
N SER A 337 -10.81 -2.75 67.21
CA SER A 337 -10.64 -1.32 67.48
C SER A 337 -11.60 -0.80 68.56
N LEU A 338 -12.86 -1.27 68.56
CA LEU A 338 -13.85 -0.96 69.60
C LEU A 338 -13.53 -1.56 70.97
N ASN A 339 -12.82 -2.70 71.03
CA ASN A 339 -12.39 -3.30 72.29
C ASN A 339 -11.07 -2.72 72.84
N SER A 340 -10.21 -2.16 71.99
CA SER A 340 -8.96 -1.48 72.39
C SER A 340 -9.19 -0.06 72.98
N SER A 341 -10.26 0.63 72.57
CA SER A 341 -10.57 1.99 73.02
C SER A 341 -11.23 2.09 74.42
N ARG A 342 -11.43 0.97 75.14
CA ARG A 342 -12.11 0.99 76.45
C ARG A 342 -11.18 1.28 77.64
N GLY A 343 -9.94 1.70 77.39
CA GLY A 343 -9.00 2.05 78.43
C GLY A 343 -7.88 2.99 77.98
N SER A 344 -8.21 4.25 77.69
CA SER A 344 -7.32 5.42 77.89
C SER A 344 -7.98 6.70 77.36
N GLN A 345 -7.72 7.83 78.02
CA GLN A 345 -8.21 9.15 77.64
C GLN A 345 -7.67 9.53 76.25
N ALA A 346 -8.55 9.56 75.25
CA ALA A 346 -8.22 9.98 73.89
C ALA A 346 -8.30 11.51 73.74
N SER A 347 -7.36 12.07 73.01
CA SER A 347 -7.24 13.51 72.75
C SER A 347 -8.17 13.94 71.60
N ILE A 348 -8.46 15.24 71.50
CA ILE A 348 -9.32 15.81 70.44
C ILE A 348 -8.75 15.55 69.02
N GLN A 349 -7.44 15.33 68.88
CA GLN A 349 -6.83 14.96 67.61
C GLN A 349 -7.16 13.53 67.18
N ASP A 350 -7.36 12.59 68.11
CA ASP A 350 -7.73 11.21 67.80
C ASP A 350 -9.18 11.10 67.28
N MET A 351 -10.03 12.08 67.62
CA MET A 351 -11.42 12.13 67.18
C MET A 351 -11.55 12.58 65.70
N GLN A 352 -10.61 13.39 65.20
CA GLN A 352 -10.62 13.85 63.80
C GLN A 352 -10.12 12.78 62.82
N THR A 353 -9.13 11.98 63.20
CA THR A 353 -8.63 10.84 62.40
C THR A 353 -9.70 9.75 62.28
N ILE A 354 -10.44 9.45 63.36
CA ILE A 354 -11.55 8.48 63.32
C ILE A 354 -12.67 8.92 62.36
N CYS A 355 -12.97 10.22 62.28
CA CYS A 355 -13.97 10.75 61.34
C CYS A 355 -13.52 10.74 59.86
N GLN A 356 -12.22 10.92 59.59
CA GLN A 356 -11.70 10.83 58.22
C GLN A 356 -11.68 9.37 57.73
N ASP A 357 -11.30 8.44 58.60
CA ASP A 357 -11.34 7.01 58.29
C ASP A 357 -12.79 6.52 58.10
N SER A 358 -13.75 7.00 58.89
CA SER A 358 -15.15 6.63 58.70
C SER A 358 -15.71 7.13 57.36
N GLN A 359 -15.33 8.33 56.91
CA GLN A 359 -15.75 8.86 55.60
C GLN A 359 -15.15 8.07 54.43
N SER A 360 -13.86 7.70 54.54
CA SER A 360 -13.20 6.83 53.55
C SER A 360 -13.82 5.43 53.48
N ILE A 361 -14.35 4.91 54.60
CA ILE A 361 -15.00 3.61 54.65
C ILE A 361 -16.41 3.69 54.03
N THR A 362 -17.16 4.76 54.31
CA THR A 362 -18.50 4.95 53.72
C THR A 362 -18.47 5.10 52.19
N SER A 363 -17.47 5.79 51.63
CA SER A 363 -17.32 5.92 50.17
C SER A 363 -16.95 4.59 49.50
N ARG A 364 -16.11 3.77 50.14
CA ARG A 364 -15.78 2.42 49.67
C ARG A 364 -16.96 1.46 49.76
N LEU A 365 -17.79 1.58 50.81
CA LEU A 365 -19.04 0.83 50.94
C LEU A 365 -20.05 1.21 49.85
N GLU A 366 -20.17 2.50 49.53
CA GLU A 366 -21.06 2.98 48.47
C GLU A 366 -20.60 2.53 47.07
N GLU A 367 -19.29 2.51 46.81
CA GLU A 367 -18.73 1.96 45.56
C GLU A 367 -18.93 0.44 45.46
N LEU A 368 -18.73 -0.30 46.56
CA LEU A 368 -18.98 -1.75 46.61
C LEU A 368 -20.47 -2.06 46.43
N GLU A 369 -21.36 -1.21 46.95
CA GLU A 369 -22.81 -1.37 46.78
C GLU A 369 -23.26 -1.05 45.34
N LYS A 370 -22.68 -0.01 44.71
CA LYS A 370 -22.86 0.29 43.29
C LYS A 370 -22.33 -0.84 42.40
N PHE A 371 -21.18 -1.41 42.73
CA PHE A 371 -20.59 -2.53 42.01
C PHE A 371 -21.41 -3.82 42.19
N ARG A 372 -21.93 -4.06 43.40
CA ARG A 372 -22.87 -5.16 43.70
C ARG A 372 -24.17 -5.01 42.91
N LEU A 373 -24.75 -3.81 42.85
CA LEU A 373 -25.96 -3.53 42.06
C LEU A 373 -25.71 -3.67 40.56
N PHE A 374 -24.54 -3.25 40.07
CA PHE A 374 -24.14 -3.46 38.68
C PHE A 374 -24.01 -4.96 38.33
N ILE A 375 -23.48 -5.78 39.24
CA ILE A 375 -23.42 -7.23 39.08
C ILE A 375 -24.82 -7.85 39.18
N GLU A 376 -25.65 -7.45 40.14
CA GLU A 376 -27.01 -7.99 40.30
C GLU A 376 -27.94 -7.61 39.12
N MET A 377 -27.79 -6.41 38.53
CA MET A 377 -28.52 -5.99 37.33
C MET A 377 -28.09 -6.72 36.06
N ASN A 378 -26.82 -7.12 35.95
CA ASN A 378 -26.28 -7.77 34.75
C ASN A 378 -26.20 -9.31 34.86
N VAL A 379 -26.38 -9.89 36.05
CA VAL A 379 -26.39 -11.34 36.27
C VAL A 379 -27.82 -11.84 36.46
N ILE A 380 -28.43 -12.30 35.38
CA ILE A 380 -29.74 -12.96 35.42
C ILE A 380 -29.62 -14.29 36.22
N LYS A 381 -30.37 -14.40 37.33
CA LYS A 381 -30.57 -15.68 38.05
C LYS A 381 -31.36 -16.65 37.18
N ILE A 382 -30.66 -17.56 36.49
CA ILE A 382 -31.28 -18.72 35.84
C ILE A 382 -31.42 -19.82 36.90
N LYS A 383 -32.67 -20.21 37.23
CA LYS A 383 -32.93 -21.39 38.07
C LYS A 383 -32.52 -22.66 37.32
N PRO A 384 -31.84 -23.63 37.97
CA PRO A 384 -31.51 -24.89 37.33
C PRO A 384 -32.79 -25.70 37.06
N TRP A 385 -32.88 -26.24 35.86
CA TRP A 385 -33.91 -27.19 35.45
C TRP A 385 -33.58 -28.57 36.07
N ILE A 386 -34.42 -29.04 36.99
CA ILE A 386 -34.33 -30.40 37.53
C ILE A 386 -35.04 -31.33 36.54
N GLY A 387 -34.26 -31.90 35.63
CA GLY A 387 -34.71 -33.01 34.79
C GLY A 387 -34.61 -34.33 35.56
N ARG A 388 -35.71 -35.10 35.60
CA ARG A 388 -35.73 -36.48 36.10
C ARG A 388 -34.74 -37.32 35.29
N ALA A 389 -33.67 -37.77 35.94
CA ALA A 389 -32.80 -38.81 35.42
C ALA A 389 -33.50 -40.18 35.55
N ASN A 390 -33.95 -40.73 34.42
CA ASN A 390 -34.27 -42.15 34.34
C ASN A 390 -32.96 -42.94 34.27
N LYS A 391 -32.76 -43.80 35.28
CA LYS A 391 -31.76 -44.87 35.28
C LYS A 391 -31.97 -45.77 34.07
N VAL A 392 -30.95 -45.91 33.21
CA VAL A 392 -30.83 -47.06 32.31
C VAL A 392 -29.43 -47.64 32.44
N ASN A 393 -29.44 -48.96 32.60
CA ASN A 393 -28.38 -49.84 33.06
C ASN A 393 -27.16 -49.96 32.13
N HIS A 394 -26.04 -50.26 32.78
CA HIS A 394 -24.84 -50.86 32.21
C HIS A 394 -25.11 -51.93 31.15
N ARG A 395 -24.46 -51.79 29.99
CA ARG A 395 -23.89 -52.92 29.26
C ARG A 395 -22.47 -52.58 28.81
N LYS A 396 -21.51 -53.32 29.39
CA LYS A 396 -20.16 -53.50 28.87
C LYS A 396 -20.27 -54.27 27.55
N THR A 397 -19.67 -53.76 26.49
CA THR A 397 -19.18 -54.58 25.38
C THR A 397 -17.79 -54.12 24.96
N LYS A 398 -17.05 -55.13 24.55
CA LYS A 398 -15.59 -55.29 24.54
C LYS A 398 -15.16 -55.39 23.08
N PHE A 399 -13.88 -55.06 22.81
CA PHE A 399 -13.15 -55.31 21.55
C PHE A 399 -13.56 -54.45 20.33
N ARG A 400 -12.69 -54.05 19.40
CA ARG A 400 -11.45 -54.68 18.90
C ARG A 400 -10.60 -53.62 18.16
N ARG A 401 -9.27 -53.67 18.34
CA ARG A 401 -8.29 -53.05 17.43
C ARG A 401 -8.31 -53.79 16.09
N HIS A 402 -8.40 -53.06 14.97
CA HIS A 402 -7.83 -53.44 13.68
C HIS A 402 -7.33 -52.18 12.98
N GLY A 403 -6.06 -52.19 12.60
CA GLY A 403 -5.43 -51.13 11.83
C GLY A 403 -5.64 -51.35 10.33
N VAL A 404 -5.58 -50.26 9.56
CA VAL A 404 -5.28 -50.28 8.14
C VAL A 404 -4.46 -49.03 7.80
N LYS A 405 -3.29 -49.28 7.20
CA LYS A 405 -2.42 -48.31 6.51
C LYS A 405 -3.10 -47.84 5.22
N LYS A 406 -2.88 -46.60 4.79
CA LYS A 406 -2.19 -46.24 3.52
C LYS A 406 -2.42 -44.76 3.11
N PHE A 407 -1.29 -44.11 2.80
CA PHE A 407 -0.99 -43.22 1.67
C PHE A 407 -2.01 -42.17 1.19
N PHE A 408 -1.58 -40.90 1.22
CA PHE A 408 -1.64 -40.02 0.04
C PHE A 408 -0.38 -39.15 0.00
N LYS A 409 0.41 -39.34 -1.06
CA LYS A 409 1.57 -38.53 -1.48
C LYS A 409 1.05 -37.67 -2.63
N LEU A 410 1.09 -36.34 -2.50
CA LEU A 410 0.71 -35.41 -3.56
C LEU A 410 1.87 -35.25 -4.56
N PRO A 411 1.62 -35.20 -5.88
CA PRO A 411 2.67 -34.98 -6.88
C PRO A 411 2.95 -33.48 -7.08
N ILE A 412 4.23 -33.15 -7.20
CA ILE A 412 4.76 -31.87 -7.68
C ILE A 412 5.00 -32.04 -9.18
N PRO A 413 4.53 -31.15 -10.07
CA PRO A 413 4.89 -31.20 -11.48
C PRO A 413 6.22 -30.48 -11.73
N ASP A 414 7.20 -31.24 -12.21
CA ASP A 414 8.42 -30.73 -12.84
C ASP A 414 8.11 -30.24 -14.26
N TYR A 415 8.51 -29.00 -14.56
CA TYR A 415 8.59 -28.49 -15.93
C TYR A 415 10.04 -28.57 -16.39
N SER A 416 10.30 -29.49 -17.32
CA SER A 416 11.55 -29.59 -18.07
C SER A 416 11.58 -28.56 -19.21
N VAL A 417 12.65 -27.78 -19.26
CA VAL A 417 13.04 -26.94 -20.39
C VAL A 417 14.03 -27.76 -21.23
N ASN A 418 13.65 -28.10 -22.46
CA ASN A 418 14.58 -28.69 -23.43
C ASN A 418 15.29 -27.57 -24.20
N SER A 419 16.62 -27.65 -24.17
CA SER A 419 17.57 -27.05 -25.10
C SER A 419 17.58 -27.77 -26.44
#